data_AF-A0AAV5MEF3-F1
#
_entry.id   AF-A0AAV5MEF3-F1
#
_cell.length_a   1.000
_cell.length_b   1.000
_cell.length_c   1.000
_cell.angle_alpha   90.00
_cell.angle_beta   90.00
_cell.angle_gamma   90.00
#
_symmetry.space_group_name_H-M   'P 1'
#
loop_
_entity.id
_entity.type
_entity.pdbx_description
1 polymer ?
#
loop_
_entity_poly.entity_id
_entity_poly.type
_entity_poly.pdbx_seq_one_letter_code
_entity_poly.pdbx_strand_id
1 'polypeptide(L)'
;MAKGGGCKQQEVKRLIKDYFKKKFEEERWERLEFVLDSFRRLSIEEIKSLEAAFTEEEIQEAVWGCNGSKSPGPDGFNFNFLKKMWPILKKDLFECMAEFHMNGKLAKGSNASFIVLVPKKENPQGLGEYRPISLIGCIYKIISKILANRLRKVVSSLIGPQQSAFIEGRQITDGIIILNEMVHEAKSSKKPVLIFKADFEKAYDSINWKFLDSMMSKFGFSHKWRTWIRECISSATVSILVNGSPTEQFQMEKGLRQGDPLAPFLFLMIAEALNGLMLKAAEENLFQGVEIGRSGLKLTHLQYADDSIFFCEANEQNVMVLKSILRSFEMISGLKVNFFKSSLVGLNVEKVSLEAYAEKLNCATGKFPFKYLGVLIGSNPRRMSTWAPVIDIMKRRLSNWKRDSLSFGGRIILLNSVLSSIPVYYFSTLKAPKQVLEAKYKIDKREMWEANKWDRLGSAWWRDLRKIEYEVDGKRGWFKEGVGKIVGEGKETLFWHEVWAGDMPLKEKFNRLFRLSREKDVCIADMGEWRNGELTWNWKWRRSLFTWETDMLQDLLSTVQGTKLKQGEDDCFVWNHDPTGKYSILAANVRKVSCKCPKDEVSTSEISSWQVVHVTASLDHKFSNSGV
;
A
#
# COMPACT_ATOMS: atom_id res chain seq x y z
N MET A 1 -49.65 -16.09 -15.24
CA MET A 1 -48.44 -16.11 -16.10
C MET A 1 -48.27 -14.72 -16.72
N ALA A 2 -47.54 -13.83 -16.06
CA ALA A 2 -47.19 -12.53 -16.62
C ALA A 2 -45.90 -12.66 -17.45
N LYS A 3 -46.01 -12.51 -18.78
CA LYS A 3 -44.86 -12.34 -19.68
C LYS A 3 -44.26 -10.95 -19.42
N GLY A 4 -43.31 -10.87 -18.48
CA GLY A 4 -42.44 -9.69 -18.35
C GLY A 4 -41.50 -9.62 -19.55
N GLY A 5 -41.71 -8.64 -20.43
CA GLY A 5 -40.86 -8.39 -21.59
C GLY A 5 -39.44 -8.03 -21.14
N GLY A 6 -38.54 -9.02 -21.17
CA GLY A 6 -37.11 -8.75 -21.04
C GLY A 6 -36.67 -7.88 -22.21
N CYS A 7 -36.07 -6.72 -21.91
CA CYS A 7 -35.39 -5.91 -22.92
C CYS A 7 -34.45 -6.83 -23.71
N LYS A 8 -34.62 -6.89 -25.03
CA LYS A 8 -33.86 -7.82 -25.89
C LYS A 8 -32.38 -7.54 -25.65
N GLN A 9 -31.58 -8.56 -25.35
CA GLN A 9 -30.15 -8.41 -25.00
C GLN A 9 -29.36 -7.55 -26.03
N GLN A 10 -29.76 -7.59 -27.30
CA GLN A 10 -29.22 -6.75 -28.36
C GLN A 10 -29.47 -5.25 -28.16
N GLU A 11 -30.65 -4.87 -27.66
CA GLU A 11 -31.00 -3.48 -27.38
C GLU A 11 -30.17 -2.93 -26.21
N VAL A 12 -30.02 -3.70 -25.13
CA VAL A 12 -29.14 -3.35 -24.00
C VAL A 12 -27.70 -3.15 -24.48
N LYS A 13 -27.18 -4.06 -25.31
CA LYS A 13 -25.84 -3.94 -25.90
C LYS A 13 -25.69 -2.68 -26.74
N ARG A 14 -26.69 -2.34 -27.56
CA ARG A 14 -26.69 -1.12 -28.37
C ARG A 14 -26.65 0.13 -27.50
N LEU A 15 -27.53 0.24 -26.50
CA LEU A 15 -27.58 1.38 -25.58
C LEU A 15 -26.28 1.57 -24.80
N ILE A 16 -25.66 0.47 -24.34
CA ILE A 16 -24.36 0.51 -23.67
C ILE A 16 -23.24 0.93 -24.64
N LYS A 17 -23.22 0.37 -25.86
CA LYS A 17 -22.26 0.78 -26.90
C LYS A 17 -22.38 2.28 -27.16
N ASP A 18 -23.59 2.78 -27.41
CA ASP A 18 -23.83 4.19 -27.73
C ASP A 18 -23.42 5.12 -26.58
N TYR A 19 -23.69 4.72 -25.33
CA TYR A 19 -23.24 5.44 -24.15
C TYR A 19 -21.70 5.58 -24.10
N PHE A 20 -20.97 4.48 -24.30
CA PHE A 20 -19.51 4.50 -24.24
C PHE A 20 -18.87 5.11 -25.50
N LYS A 21 -19.47 4.92 -26.67
CA LYS A 21 -19.03 5.55 -27.91
C LYS A 21 -19.10 7.07 -27.79
N LYS A 22 -20.25 7.62 -27.39
CA LYS A 22 -20.41 9.06 -27.13
C LYS A 22 -19.44 9.58 -26.07
N LYS A 23 -19.13 8.75 -25.08
CA LYS A 23 -18.20 9.12 -24.01
C LYS A 23 -16.75 9.26 -24.50
N PHE A 24 -16.31 8.40 -25.42
CA PHE A 24 -14.95 8.41 -25.99
C PHE A 24 -14.84 9.16 -27.32
N GLU A 25 -15.94 9.75 -27.79
CA GLU A 25 -15.98 10.66 -28.93
C GLU A 25 -15.40 12.02 -28.51
N GLU A 26 -14.52 12.59 -29.35
CA GLU A 26 -13.92 13.89 -29.08
C GLU A 26 -14.85 15.02 -29.52
N GLU A 27 -14.90 16.09 -28.72
CA GLU A 27 -15.74 17.24 -29.08
C GLU A 27 -15.08 18.03 -30.20
N ARG A 28 -15.88 18.43 -31.20
CA ARG A 28 -15.41 19.18 -32.38
C ARG A 28 -15.45 20.68 -32.10
N TRP A 29 -14.52 21.17 -31.27
CA TRP A 29 -14.25 22.60 -31.13
C TRP A 29 -12.74 22.85 -31.00
N GLU A 30 -12.32 24.07 -31.35
CA GLU A 30 -10.91 24.45 -31.25
C GLU A 30 -10.53 24.73 -29.80
N ARG A 31 -9.80 23.78 -29.20
CA ARG A 31 -9.25 23.93 -27.85
C ARG A 31 -8.22 25.05 -27.84
N LEU A 32 -8.16 25.76 -26.70
CA LEU A 32 -7.15 26.76 -26.45
C LEU A 32 -5.75 26.14 -26.48
N GLU A 33 -4.79 26.88 -27.03
CA GLU A 33 -3.39 26.47 -27.03
C GLU A 33 -2.79 26.57 -25.62
N PHE A 34 -1.98 25.58 -25.25
CA PHE A 34 -1.25 25.60 -23.99
C PHE A 34 0.11 26.27 -24.17
N VAL A 35 0.24 27.48 -23.62
CA VAL A 35 1.39 28.38 -23.87
C VAL A 35 2.50 28.23 -22.82
N LEU A 36 2.27 27.54 -21.70
CA LEU A 36 3.32 27.36 -20.70
C LEU A 36 4.43 26.46 -21.26
N ASP A 37 5.67 26.93 -21.27
CA ASP A 37 6.82 26.22 -21.84
C ASP A 37 7.86 25.76 -20.81
N SER A 38 7.80 26.28 -19.59
CA SER A 38 8.79 26.03 -18.52
C SER A 38 8.63 24.65 -17.87
N PHE A 39 8.83 23.59 -18.64
CA PHE A 39 8.86 22.20 -18.14
C PHE A 39 10.27 21.65 -18.16
N ARG A 40 10.55 20.72 -17.23
CA ARG A 40 11.76 19.90 -17.28
C ARG A 40 11.74 19.07 -18.55
N ARG A 41 12.87 18.95 -19.23
CA ARG A 41 12.98 18.25 -20.51
C ARG A 41 13.92 17.08 -20.39
N LEU A 42 13.67 16.05 -21.20
CA LEU A 42 14.57 14.92 -21.32
C LEU A 42 15.92 15.35 -21.89
N SER A 43 16.98 14.77 -21.36
CA SER A 43 18.32 14.79 -21.93
C SER A 43 18.37 13.98 -23.23
N ILE A 44 19.40 14.21 -24.03
CA ILE A 44 19.64 13.48 -25.28
C ILE A 44 19.88 11.99 -24.98
N GLU A 45 20.57 11.69 -23.88
CA GLU A 45 20.87 10.33 -23.41
C GLU A 45 19.59 9.59 -23.01
N GLU A 46 18.67 10.25 -22.29
CA GLU A 46 17.37 9.69 -21.94
C GLU A 46 16.55 9.39 -23.20
N ILE A 47 16.49 10.31 -24.17
CA ILE A 47 15.78 10.10 -25.45
C ILE A 47 16.36 8.89 -26.19
N LYS A 48 17.69 8.81 -26.33
CA LYS A 48 18.36 7.67 -26.96
C LYS A 48 18.05 6.36 -26.23
N SER A 49 18.04 6.36 -24.90
CA SER A 49 17.68 5.19 -24.10
C SER A 49 16.22 4.77 -24.27
N LEU A 50 15.30 5.74 -24.38
CA LEU A 50 13.88 5.46 -24.62
C LEU A 50 13.65 4.84 -26.01
N GLU A 51 14.47 5.19 -27.00
CA GLU A 51 14.28 4.78 -28.40
C GLU A 51 15.21 3.65 -28.86
N ALA A 52 16.08 3.15 -27.99
CA ALA A 52 16.96 2.01 -28.27
C ALA A 52 16.16 0.80 -28.80
N ALA A 53 16.78 -0.07 -29.60
CA ALA A 53 16.12 -1.30 -30.05
C ALA A 53 15.63 -2.12 -28.85
N PHE A 54 14.49 -2.81 -29.00
CA PHE A 54 14.02 -3.73 -27.95
C PHE A 54 14.93 -4.96 -27.95
N THR A 55 15.47 -5.31 -26.78
CA THR A 55 16.28 -6.53 -26.63
C THR A 55 15.40 -7.72 -26.29
N GLU A 56 15.90 -8.94 -26.53
CA GLU A 56 15.18 -10.16 -26.17
C GLU A 56 14.88 -10.21 -24.67
N GLU A 57 15.85 -9.78 -23.84
CA GLU A 57 15.73 -9.73 -22.38
C GLU A 57 14.64 -8.76 -21.95
N GLU A 58 14.56 -7.58 -22.57
CA GLU A 58 13.53 -6.57 -22.26
C GLU A 58 12.12 -7.09 -22.60
N ILE A 59 11.98 -7.75 -23.74
CA ILE A 59 10.70 -8.36 -24.16
C ILE A 59 10.33 -9.50 -23.21
N GLN A 60 11.30 -10.35 -22.85
CA GLN A 60 11.11 -11.43 -21.90
C GLN A 60 10.70 -10.87 -20.51
N GLU A 61 11.38 -9.84 -20.02
CA GLU A 61 11.04 -9.19 -18.75
C GLU A 61 9.61 -8.65 -18.77
N ALA A 62 9.18 -8.02 -19.88
CA ALA A 62 7.82 -7.53 -20.03
C ALA A 62 6.77 -8.65 -19.95
N VAL A 63 7.04 -9.81 -20.55
CA VAL A 63 6.18 -11.00 -20.51
C VAL A 63 6.15 -11.60 -19.10
N TRP A 64 7.30 -11.76 -18.45
CA TRP A 64 7.38 -12.35 -17.10
C TRP A 64 6.81 -11.44 -16.01
N GLY A 65 6.99 -10.13 -16.17
CA GLY A 65 6.42 -9.10 -15.29
C GLY A 65 4.90 -8.98 -15.40
N CYS A 66 4.27 -9.56 -16.42
CA CYS A 66 2.82 -9.67 -16.51
C CYS A 66 2.30 -10.84 -15.66
N ASN A 67 1.24 -10.61 -14.89
CA ASN A 67 0.59 -11.66 -14.12
C ASN A 67 -0.12 -12.66 -15.06
N GLY A 68 0.27 -13.93 -14.97
CA GLY A 68 -0.15 -15.00 -15.88
C GLY A 68 -1.60 -15.43 -15.78
N SER A 69 -2.27 -15.21 -14.64
CA SER A 69 -3.65 -15.65 -14.38
C SER A 69 -4.70 -14.56 -14.61
N LYS A 70 -4.31 -13.41 -15.18
CA LYS A 70 -5.25 -12.33 -15.52
C LYS A 70 -6.14 -12.73 -16.70
N SER A 71 -7.37 -12.21 -16.70
CA SER A 71 -8.35 -12.42 -17.75
C SER A 71 -7.81 -11.98 -19.12
N PRO A 72 -8.09 -12.75 -20.20
CA PRO A 72 -7.60 -12.46 -21.54
C PRO A 72 -8.31 -11.25 -22.17
N GLY A 73 -7.68 -10.68 -23.19
CA GLY A 73 -8.32 -9.72 -24.09
C GLY A 73 -9.09 -10.43 -25.21
N PRO A 74 -9.40 -9.72 -26.30
CA PRO A 74 -10.05 -10.29 -27.49
C PRO A 74 -9.25 -11.40 -28.18
N ASP A 75 -7.94 -11.50 -27.91
CA ASP A 75 -7.06 -12.56 -28.39
C ASP A 75 -7.30 -13.92 -27.70
N GLY A 76 -8.04 -13.95 -26.57
CA GLY A 76 -8.40 -15.18 -25.87
C GLY A 76 -7.26 -15.81 -25.06
N PHE A 77 -6.05 -15.26 -25.13
CA PHE A 77 -4.87 -15.79 -24.42
C PHE A 77 -4.55 -14.99 -23.16
N ASN A 78 -4.02 -15.70 -22.16
CA ASN A 78 -3.42 -15.08 -20.97
C ASN A 78 -1.90 -15.24 -20.99
N PHE A 79 -1.20 -14.55 -20.08
CA PHE A 79 0.26 -14.60 -20.05
C PHE A 79 0.82 -15.95 -19.58
N ASN A 80 0.04 -16.81 -18.92
CA ASN A 80 0.48 -18.18 -18.63
C ASN A 80 0.62 -19.00 -19.92
N PHE A 81 -0.25 -18.80 -20.91
CA PHE A 81 -0.10 -19.42 -22.22
C PHE A 81 1.22 -18.99 -22.88
N LEU A 82 1.49 -17.69 -22.94
CA LEU A 82 2.74 -17.16 -23.53
C LEU A 82 3.98 -17.68 -22.81
N LYS A 83 3.98 -17.69 -21.48
CA LYS A 83 5.12 -18.19 -20.68
C LYS A 83 5.38 -19.68 -20.91
N LYS A 84 4.33 -20.49 -21.03
CA LYS A 84 4.46 -21.93 -21.31
C LYS A 84 4.91 -22.21 -22.75
N MET A 85 4.37 -21.48 -23.71
CA MET A 85 4.67 -21.63 -25.14
C MET A 85 5.86 -20.79 -25.60
N TRP A 86 6.62 -20.19 -24.68
CA TRP A 86 7.75 -19.31 -24.98
C TRP A 86 8.78 -19.91 -25.95
N PRO A 87 9.18 -21.19 -25.84
CA PRO A 87 10.14 -21.78 -26.78
C PRO A 87 9.67 -21.75 -28.24
N ILE A 88 8.36 -21.75 -28.46
CA ILE A 88 7.72 -21.76 -29.77
C ILE A 88 7.49 -20.32 -30.25
N LEU A 89 6.92 -19.46 -29.39
CA LEU A 89 6.42 -18.13 -29.78
C LEU A 89 7.48 -17.02 -29.76
N LYS A 90 8.62 -17.21 -29.08
CA LYS A 90 9.56 -16.11 -28.81
C LYS A 90 10.05 -15.42 -30.08
N LYS A 91 10.31 -16.18 -31.16
CA LYS A 91 10.84 -15.65 -32.41
C LYS A 91 9.83 -14.71 -33.07
N ASP A 92 8.60 -15.17 -33.25
CA ASP A 92 7.52 -14.38 -33.86
C ASP A 92 7.19 -13.14 -33.02
N LEU A 93 7.24 -13.27 -31.69
CA LEU A 93 7.05 -12.15 -30.78
C LEU A 93 8.16 -11.10 -30.97
N PHE A 94 9.43 -11.50 -31.05
CA PHE A 94 10.54 -10.56 -31.24
C PHE A 94 10.46 -9.84 -32.58
N GLU A 95 10.13 -10.56 -33.66
CA GLU A 95 9.91 -9.96 -34.98
C GLU A 95 8.77 -8.94 -34.95
N CYS A 96 7.65 -9.26 -34.28
CA CYS A 96 6.54 -8.33 -34.09
C CYS A 96 6.93 -7.07 -33.30
N MET A 97 7.71 -7.22 -32.22
CA MET A 97 8.19 -6.07 -31.44
C MET A 97 9.17 -5.21 -32.24
N ALA A 98 10.05 -5.83 -33.04
CA ALA A 98 11.00 -5.13 -33.91
C ALA A 98 10.28 -4.37 -35.03
N GLU A 99 9.24 -4.96 -35.62
CA GLU A 99 8.41 -4.30 -36.63
C GLU A 99 7.72 -3.05 -36.07
N PHE A 100 7.15 -3.14 -34.86
CA PHE A 100 6.59 -1.96 -34.19
C PHE A 100 7.65 -0.90 -33.89
N HIS A 101 8.85 -1.29 -33.44
CA HIS A 101 9.94 -0.34 -33.16
C HIS A 101 10.36 0.44 -34.41
N MET A 102 10.52 -0.26 -35.54
CA MET A 102 10.98 0.32 -36.79
C MET A 102 9.91 1.20 -37.45
N ASN A 103 8.68 0.70 -37.53
CA ASN A 103 7.61 1.33 -38.31
C ASN A 103 6.66 2.19 -37.48
N GLY A 104 6.65 2.02 -36.16
CA GLY A 104 5.70 2.65 -35.26
C GLY A 104 4.25 2.25 -35.51
N LYS A 105 4.02 1.04 -36.03
CA LYS A 105 2.70 0.53 -36.40
C LYS A 105 2.39 -0.78 -35.69
N LEU A 106 1.16 -0.89 -35.19
CA LEU A 106 0.67 -2.11 -34.56
C LEU A 106 0.02 -3.01 -35.61
N ALA A 107 0.22 -4.32 -35.49
CA ALA A 107 -0.44 -5.30 -36.34
C ALA A 107 -1.98 -5.14 -36.21
N LYS A 108 -2.69 -5.20 -37.35
CA LYS A 108 -4.14 -4.97 -37.38
C LYS A 108 -4.87 -5.93 -36.43
N GLY A 109 -5.72 -5.38 -35.56
CA GLY A 109 -6.48 -6.15 -34.57
C GLY A 109 -5.72 -6.43 -33.26
N SER A 110 -4.40 -6.25 -33.20
CA SER A 110 -3.61 -6.47 -31.96
C SER A 110 -3.93 -5.47 -30.84
N ASN A 111 -4.43 -4.28 -31.20
CA ASN A 111 -4.81 -3.21 -30.28
C ASN A 111 -6.30 -3.23 -29.89
N ALA A 112 -7.02 -4.33 -30.14
CA ALA A 112 -8.39 -4.52 -29.70
C ALA A 112 -8.45 -4.82 -28.19
N SER A 113 -9.48 -4.33 -27.50
CA SER A 113 -9.70 -4.61 -26.08
C SER A 113 -11.16 -4.76 -25.71
N PHE A 114 -11.42 -5.50 -24.63
CA PHE A 114 -12.74 -5.54 -24.00
C PHE A 114 -12.80 -4.54 -22.84
N ILE A 115 -13.95 -3.91 -22.61
CA ILE A 115 -14.22 -3.14 -21.40
C ILE A 115 -15.19 -3.92 -20.51
N VAL A 116 -14.73 -4.29 -19.33
CA VAL A 116 -15.55 -4.89 -18.27
C VAL A 116 -16.02 -3.80 -17.31
N LEU A 117 -17.29 -3.86 -16.91
CA LEU A 117 -17.90 -2.92 -15.97
C LEU A 117 -17.83 -3.48 -14.55
N VAL A 118 -16.94 -2.93 -13.72
CA VAL A 118 -16.79 -3.33 -12.30
C VAL A 118 -17.59 -2.38 -11.41
N PRO A 119 -18.52 -2.86 -10.55
CA PRO A 119 -19.31 -1.99 -9.68
C PRO A 119 -18.44 -1.17 -8.72
N LYS A 120 -18.70 0.14 -8.59
CA LYS A 120 -18.03 0.99 -7.59
C LYS A 120 -18.69 0.93 -6.22
N LYS A 121 -19.97 0.58 -6.18
CA LYS A 121 -20.80 0.52 -4.97
C LYS A 121 -21.72 -0.70 -5.03
N GLU A 122 -22.31 -1.05 -3.89
CA GLU A 122 -23.34 -2.08 -3.82
C GLU A 122 -24.59 -1.65 -4.61
N ASN A 123 -25.15 -2.57 -5.39
CA ASN A 123 -26.36 -2.38 -6.19
C ASN A 123 -26.33 -1.13 -7.12
N PRO A 124 -25.40 -1.08 -8.09
CA PRO A 124 -25.30 0.04 -9.03
C PRO A 124 -26.58 0.19 -9.89
N GLN A 125 -27.08 1.42 -9.99
CA GLN A 125 -28.32 1.78 -10.71
C GLN A 125 -28.05 2.38 -12.10
N GLY A 126 -26.82 2.81 -12.38
CA GLY A 126 -26.46 3.42 -13.66
C GLY A 126 -25.02 3.18 -14.09
N LEU A 127 -24.75 3.33 -15.40
CA LEU A 127 -23.43 3.05 -16.01
C LEU A 127 -22.29 3.93 -15.43
N GLY A 128 -22.60 5.12 -14.89
CA GLY A 128 -21.61 5.98 -14.23
C GLY A 128 -21.06 5.41 -12.90
N GLU A 129 -21.80 4.47 -12.31
CA GLU A 129 -21.48 3.81 -11.04
C GLU A 129 -20.62 2.55 -11.23
N TYR A 130 -20.27 2.26 -12.48
CA TYR A 130 -19.29 1.24 -12.83
C TYR A 130 -17.95 1.87 -13.17
N ARG A 131 -16.88 1.15 -12.88
CA ARG A 131 -15.53 1.43 -13.35
C ARG A 131 -15.28 0.60 -14.61
N PRO A 132 -15.03 1.24 -15.76
CA PRO A 132 -14.63 0.51 -16.96
C PRO A 132 -13.18 0.04 -16.79
N ILE A 133 -12.94 -1.27 -16.91
CA ILE A 133 -11.60 -1.86 -16.91
C ILE A 133 -11.35 -2.50 -18.27
N SER A 134 -10.28 -2.09 -18.93
CA SER A 134 -9.85 -2.61 -20.22
C SER A 134 -9.07 -3.92 -20.05
N LEU A 135 -9.58 -4.98 -20.67
CA LEU A 135 -8.88 -6.24 -20.89
C LEU A 135 -8.17 -6.16 -22.24
N ILE A 136 -6.86 -6.00 -22.18
CA ILE A 136 -6.00 -5.73 -23.30
C ILE A 136 -5.33 -7.03 -23.76
N GLY A 137 -5.27 -7.25 -25.09
CA GLY A 137 -4.60 -8.41 -25.68
C GLY A 137 -3.11 -8.46 -25.37
N CYS A 138 -2.55 -9.68 -25.34
CA CYS A 138 -1.18 -9.95 -24.91
C CYS A 138 -0.14 -9.22 -25.76
N ILE A 139 -0.30 -9.22 -27.09
CA ILE A 139 0.67 -8.61 -28.03
C ILE A 139 0.86 -7.12 -27.74
N TYR A 140 -0.23 -6.34 -27.80
CA TYR A 140 -0.14 -4.92 -27.50
C TYR A 140 0.25 -4.66 -26.02
N LYS A 141 -0.19 -5.52 -25.09
CA LYS A 141 0.18 -5.37 -23.68
C LYS A 141 1.69 -5.54 -23.44
N ILE A 142 2.38 -6.37 -24.21
CA ILE A 142 3.85 -6.46 -24.18
C ILE A 142 4.47 -5.14 -24.61
N ILE A 143 4.04 -4.58 -25.75
CA ILE A 143 4.52 -3.28 -26.26
C ILE A 143 4.29 -2.18 -25.23
N SER A 144 3.07 -2.04 -24.73
CA SER A 144 2.73 -1.06 -23.70
C SER A 144 3.57 -1.27 -22.43
N LYS A 145 3.81 -2.52 -22.02
CA LYS A 145 4.63 -2.82 -20.84
C LYS A 145 6.09 -2.43 -21.03
N ILE A 146 6.68 -2.68 -22.20
CA ILE A 146 8.05 -2.25 -22.54
C ILE A 146 8.15 -0.72 -22.48
N LEU A 147 7.26 -0.03 -23.19
CA LEU A 147 7.25 1.43 -23.23
C LEU A 147 7.01 2.04 -21.82
N ALA A 148 6.12 1.45 -21.02
CA ALA A 148 5.89 1.88 -19.64
C ALA A 148 7.11 1.64 -18.72
N ASN A 149 7.82 0.53 -18.89
CA ASN A 149 9.06 0.26 -18.16
C ASN A 149 10.16 1.27 -18.53
N ARG A 150 10.25 1.66 -19.80
CA ARG A 150 11.15 2.73 -20.26
C ARG A 150 10.78 4.09 -19.69
N LEU A 151 9.49 4.47 -19.72
CA LEU A 151 9.01 5.72 -19.09
C LEU A 151 9.30 5.79 -17.60
N ARG A 152 9.18 4.65 -16.88
CA ARG A 152 9.46 4.61 -15.44
C ARG A 152 10.85 5.13 -15.09
N LYS A 153 11.85 4.91 -15.97
CA LYS A 153 13.24 5.31 -15.75
C LYS A 153 13.44 6.84 -15.81
N VAL A 154 12.56 7.55 -16.51
CA VAL A 154 12.72 9.00 -16.78
C VAL A 154 11.61 9.85 -16.15
N VAL A 155 10.48 9.27 -15.74
CA VAL A 155 9.33 10.05 -15.26
C VAL A 155 9.64 10.85 -13.99
N SER A 156 10.56 10.39 -13.15
CA SER A 156 10.95 11.07 -11.91
C SER A 156 11.70 12.38 -12.15
N SER A 157 12.42 12.50 -13.27
CA SER A 157 13.13 13.73 -13.67
C SER A 157 12.14 14.76 -14.24
N LEU A 158 11.10 14.31 -14.94
CA LEU A 158 10.09 15.15 -15.57
C LEU A 158 9.04 15.72 -14.60
N ILE A 159 8.53 14.90 -13.69
CA ILE A 159 7.34 15.22 -12.89
C ILE A 159 7.72 15.89 -11.56
N GLY A 160 7.08 17.02 -11.25
CA GLY A 160 7.33 17.82 -10.06
C GLY A 160 7.05 17.07 -8.75
N PRO A 161 7.67 17.46 -7.61
CA PRO A 161 7.53 16.76 -6.33
C PRO A 161 6.11 16.78 -5.74
N GLN A 162 5.22 17.65 -6.23
CA GLN A 162 3.82 17.76 -5.82
C GLN A 162 2.99 16.52 -6.18
N GLN A 163 3.42 15.75 -7.19
CA GLN A 163 2.78 14.51 -7.62
C GLN A 163 3.49 13.30 -7.02
N SER A 164 2.78 12.50 -6.23
CA SER A 164 3.38 11.36 -5.51
C SER A 164 2.99 9.99 -6.09
N ALA A 165 2.01 9.90 -6.99
CA ALA A 165 1.56 8.62 -7.53
C ALA A 165 2.42 8.10 -8.68
N PHE A 166 2.57 6.77 -8.73
CA PHE A 166 3.20 6.01 -9.83
C PHE A 166 4.67 6.36 -10.15
N ILE A 167 5.35 7.11 -9.27
CA ILE A 167 6.76 7.46 -9.42
C ILE A 167 7.57 6.68 -8.40
N GLU A 168 8.65 6.05 -8.87
CA GLU A 168 9.53 5.26 -8.02
C GLU A 168 10.19 6.13 -6.94
N GLY A 169 10.28 5.59 -5.72
CA GLY A 169 10.78 6.31 -4.55
C GLY A 169 9.79 7.24 -3.86
N ARG A 170 8.62 7.54 -4.45
CA ARG A 170 7.57 8.35 -3.83
C ARG A 170 6.51 7.45 -3.19
N GLN A 171 6.11 7.75 -1.97
CA GLN A 171 5.14 6.95 -1.22
C GLN A 171 3.79 7.67 -1.13
N ILE A 172 2.70 6.90 -1.17
CA ILE A 172 1.34 7.41 -0.92
C ILE A 172 1.21 8.11 0.43
N THR A 173 2.05 7.74 1.40
CA THR A 173 2.08 8.32 2.74
C THR A 173 2.64 9.73 2.79
N ASP A 174 3.46 10.13 1.82
CA ASP A 174 4.15 11.41 1.82
C ASP A 174 3.14 12.57 1.80
N GLY A 175 2.18 12.52 0.87
CA GLY A 175 1.11 13.51 0.79
C GLY A 175 0.22 13.55 2.04
N ILE A 176 0.02 12.42 2.71
CA ILE A 176 -0.77 12.34 3.95
C ILE A 176 -0.03 13.00 5.11
N ILE A 177 1.28 12.79 5.22
CA ILE A 177 2.12 13.37 6.27
C ILE A 177 2.19 14.89 6.08
N ILE A 178 2.54 15.34 4.87
CA ILE A 178 2.63 16.77 4.53
C ILE A 178 1.30 17.48 4.82
N LEU A 179 0.18 16.88 4.42
CA LEU A 179 -1.14 17.46 4.66
C LEU A 179 -1.49 17.54 6.16
N ASN A 180 -1.15 16.51 6.95
CA ASN A 180 -1.41 16.57 8.40
C ASN A 180 -0.54 17.62 9.10
N GLU A 181 0.73 17.75 8.70
CA GLU A 181 1.62 18.77 9.26
C GLU A 181 1.12 20.18 8.94
N MET A 182 0.73 20.42 7.68
CA MET A 182 0.10 21.68 7.27
C MET A 182 -1.13 22.02 8.11
N VAL A 183 -2.05 21.05 8.28
CA VAL A 183 -3.27 21.23 9.08
C VAL A 183 -2.94 21.51 10.54
N HIS A 184 -1.91 20.86 11.09
CA HIS A 184 -1.46 21.07 12.46
C HIS A 184 -0.90 22.48 12.65
N GLU A 185 -0.02 22.92 11.76
CA GLU A 185 0.60 24.25 11.81
C GLU A 185 -0.42 25.38 11.61
N ALA A 186 -1.33 25.23 10.64
CA ALA A 186 -2.42 26.19 10.42
C ALA A 186 -3.31 26.32 11.66
N LYS A 187 -3.63 25.20 12.33
CA LYS A 187 -4.39 25.23 13.60
C LYS A 187 -3.63 25.95 14.72
N SER A 188 -2.32 25.70 14.85
CA SER A 188 -1.51 26.32 15.90
C SER A 188 -1.29 27.81 15.68
N SER A 189 -1.06 28.22 14.43
CA SER A 189 -0.81 29.61 14.05
C SER A 189 -2.09 30.45 13.95
N LYS A 190 -3.28 29.83 14.02
CA LYS A 190 -4.59 30.46 13.80
C LYS A 190 -4.71 31.18 12.45
N LYS A 191 -3.84 30.87 11.47
CA LYS A 191 -3.91 31.44 10.13
C LYS A 191 -5.15 30.90 9.39
N PRO A 192 -5.94 31.75 8.74
CA PRO A 192 -7.13 31.32 8.00
C PRO A 192 -6.72 30.69 6.66
N VAL A 193 -7.03 29.41 6.49
CA VAL A 193 -6.60 28.58 5.35
C VAL A 193 -7.80 27.89 4.71
N LEU A 194 -7.78 27.82 3.38
CA LEU A 194 -8.72 27.05 2.57
C LEU A 194 -8.04 25.81 1.99
N ILE A 195 -8.76 24.70 2.03
CA ILE A 195 -8.37 23.42 1.45
C ILE A 195 -9.44 23.01 0.45
N PHE A 196 -9.12 23.08 -0.83
CA PHE A 196 -10.01 22.64 -1.89
C PHE A 196 -9.66 21.23 -2.33
N LYS A 197 -10.59 20.29 -2.15
CA LYS A 197 -10.47 18.91 -2.61
C LYS A 197 -11.15 18.79 -3.97
N ALA A 198 -10.36 18.62 -5.01
CA ALA A 198 -10.88 18.46 -6.37
C ALA A 198 -11.23 16.98 -6.63
N ASP A 199 -12.37 16.76 -7.27
CA ASP A 199 -12.79 15.47 -7.83
C ASP A 199 -12.85 15.61 -9.35
N PHE A 200 -12.09 14.83 -10.11
CA PHE A 200 -12.12 14.89 -11.57
C PHE A 200 -13.11 13.89 -12.16
N GLU A 201 -13.89 14.33 -13.15
CA GLU A 201 -14.84 13.48 -13.84
C GLU A 201 -14.11 12.46 -14.71
N LYS A 202 -14.08 11.21 -14.23
CA LYS A 202 -13.64 10.03 -15.01
C LYS A 202 -12.27 10.30 -15.65
N ALA A 203 -11.29 10.68 -14.84
CA ALA A 203 -10.07 11.36 -15.28
C ALA A 203 -9.32 10.72 -16.47
N TYR A 204 -9.27 9.39 -16.53
CA TYR A 204 -8.64 8.69 -17.66
C TYR A 204 -9.45 8.81 -18.95
N ASP A 205 -10.78 8.83 -18.88
CA ASP A 205 -11.66 8.72 -20.05
C ASP A 205 -11.79 10.02 -20.84
N SER A 206 -11.38 11.16 -20.28
CA SER A 206 -11.61 12.51 -20.82
C SER A 206 -10.37 13.17 -21.43
N ILE A 207 -9.22 12.49 -21.38
CA ILE A 207 -7.94 13.04 -21.82
C ILE A 207 -7.91 13.27 -23.33
N ASN A 208 -7.64 14.51 -23.72
CA ASN A 208 -7.46 14.86 -25.13
C ASN A 208 -6.06 14.42 -25.62
N TRP A 209 -6.01 13.67 -26.72
CA TRP A 209 -4.76 13.14 -27.26
C TRP A 209 -3.87 14.19 -27.94
N LYS A 210 -4.44 15.26 -28.49
CA LYS A 210 -3.65 16.37 -29.05
C LYS A 210 -2.93 17.12 -27.94
N PHE A 211 -3.61 17.36 -26.82
CA PHE A 211 -3.00 17.96 -25.64
C PHE A 211 -1.92 17.07 -25.04
N LEU A 212 -2.14 15.76 -24.95
CA LEU A 212 -1.09 14.80 -24.53
C LEU A 212 0.16 14.87 -25.42
N ASP A 213 -0.01 14.90 -26.75
CA ASP A 213 1.11 15.03 -27.68
C ASP A 213 1.84 16.38 -27.53
N SER A 214 1.10 17.46 -27.31
CA SER A 214 1.68 18.78 -27.02
C SER A 214 2.53 18.75 -25.75
N MET A 215 2.01 18.16 -24.66
CA MET A 215 2.76 18.00 -23.41
C MET A 215 4.02 17.15 -23.59
N MET A 216 3.92 16.01 -24.29
CA MET A 216 5.11 15.21 -24.60
C MET A 216 6.15 15.99 -25.41
N SER A 217 5.72 16.83 -26.36
CA SER A 217 6.63 17.70 -27.11
C SER A 217 7.36 18.69 -26.18
N LYS A 218 6.64 19.30 -25.24
CA LYS A 218 7.22 20.23 -24.25
C LYS A 218 8.21 19.54 -23.32
N PHE A 219 7.95 18.30 -22.88
CA PHE A 219 8.90 17.46 -22.14
C PHE A 219 10.12 17.01 -22.97
N GLY A 220 10.16 17.30 -24.26
CA GLY A 220 11.29 16.95 -25.12
C GLY A 220 11.26 15.54 -25.69
N PHE A 221 10.11 14.84 -25.64
CA PHE A 221 10.00 13.56 -26.34
C PHE A 221 10.12 13.77 -27.86
N SER A 222 10.98 12.96 -28.46
CA SER A 222 11.21 12.88 -29.90
C SER A 222 9.93 12.55 -30.68
N HIS A 223 9.93 12.90 -31.97
CA HIS A 223 8.80 12.60 -32.86
C HIS A 223 8.52 11.09 -32.97
N LYS A 224 9.56 10.26 -33.01
CA LYS A 224 9.43 8.80 -33.10
C LYS A 224 8.72 8.23 -31.85
N TRP A 225 9.18 8.54 -30.64
CA TRP A 225 8.49 8.16 -29.41
C TRP A 225 7.02 8.64 -29.38
N ARG A 226 6.77 9.91 -29.72
CA ARG A 226 5.40 10.45 -29.76
C ARG A 226 4.51 9.72 -30.77
N THR A 227 5.07 9.28 -31.89
CA THR A 227 4.38 8.46 -32.90
C THR A 227 4.03 7.08 -32.35
N TRP A 228 4.93 6.43 -31.61
CA TRP A 228 4.63 5.18 -30.92
C TRP A 228 3.48 5.32 -29.93
N ILE A 229 3.49 6.36 -29.09
CA ILE A 229 2.41 6.63 -28.13
C ILE A 229 1.10 6.93 -28.84
N ARG A 230 1.13 7.74 -29.91
CA ARG A 230 -0.04 8.03 -30.75
C ARG A 230 -0.64 6.74 -31.31
N GLU A 231 0.18 5.87 -31.90
CA GLU A 231 -0.27 4.57 -32.41
C GLU A 231 -0.90 3.73 -31.29
N CYS A 232 -0.27 3.67 -30.12
CA CYS A 232 -0.78 2.91 -28.97
C CYS A 232 -2.19 3.34 -28.54
N ILE A 233 -2.49 4.64 -28.53
CA ILE A 233 -3.77 5.17 -28.05
C ILE A 233 -4.82 5.29 -29.17
N SER A 234 -4.44 5.70 -30.38
CA SER A 234 -5.40 6.06 -31.43
C SER A 234 -5.86 4.89 -32.30
N SER A 235 -5.06 3.81 -32.43
CA SER A 235 -5.49 2.61 -33.16
C SER A 235 -6.32 1.65 -32.31
N ALA A 236 -6.56 2.00 -31.03
CA ALA A 236 -7.29 1.17 -30.09
C ALA A 236 -8.77 1.07 -30.48
N THR A 237 -9.25 -0.17 -30.53
CA THR A 237 -10.65 -0.49 -30.76
C THR A 237 -11.21 -1.23 -29.55
N VAL A 238 -12.44 -0.93 -29.18
CA VAL A 238 -13.05 -1.37 -27.93
C VAL A 238 -14.43 -2.01 -28.15
N SER A 239 -14.71 -3.05 -27.37
CA SER A 239 -16.04 -3.65 -27.22
C SER A 239 -16.40 -3.73 -25.75
N ILE A 240 -17.63 -3.40 -25.38
CA ILE A 240 -18.08 -3.50 -23.98
C ILE A 240 -18.60 -4.91 -23.72
N LEU A 241 -18.19 -5.54 -22.62
CA LEU A 241 -18.73 -6.84 -22.21
C LEU A 241 -20.03 -6.65 -21.44
N VAL A 242 -21.13 -7.14 -22.00
CA VAL A 242 -22.46 -7.13 -21.40
C VAL A 242 -22.87 -8.57 -21.12
N ASN A 243 -22.94 -8.93 -19.84
CA ASN A 243 -23.22 -10.30 -19.38
C ASN A 243 -22.29 -11.34 -20.04
N GLY A 244 -20.98 -11.02 -20.11
CA GLY A 244 -19.97 -11.89 -20.71
C GLY A 244 -19.91 -11.88 -22.23
N SER A 245 -20.80 -11.16 -22.92
CA SER A 245 -20.84 -11.11 -24.38
C SER A 245 -20.52 -9.71 -24.92
N PRO A 246 -19.63 -9.56 -25.91
CA PRO A 246 -19.19 -8.26 -26.39
C PRO A 246 -20.27 -7.53 -27.20
N THR A 247 -20.23 -6.20 -27.17
CA THR A 247 -20.89 -5.33 -28.14
C THR A 247 -20.12 -5.32 -29.46
N GLU A 248 -20.74 -4.76 -30.50
CA GLU A 248 -20.02 -4.33 -31.70
C GLU A 248 -18.88 -3.37 -31.31
N GLN A 249 -17.78 -3.49 -32.04
CA GLN A 249 -16.56 -2.75 -31.81
C GLN A 249 -16.71 -1.29 -32.27
N PHE A 250 -16.04 -0.37 -31.56
CA PHE A 250 -15.90 1.02 -31.98
C PHE A 250 -14.50 1.54 -31.65
N GLN A 251 -14.10 2.64 -32.30
CA GLN A 251 -12.81 3.27 -32.09
C GLN A 251 -12.93 4.40 -31.04
N MET A 252 -11.89 4.56 -30.23
CA MET A 252 -11.79 5.70 -29.31
C MET A 252 -11.23 6.93 -30.03
N GLU A 253 -11.65 8.12 -29.62
CA GLU A 253 -11.10 9.40 -30.13
C GLU A 253 -10.42 10.21 -29.02
N LYS A 254 -10.66 9.85 -27.75
CA LYS A 254 -10.03 10.42 -26.56
C LYS A 254 -9.96 9.41 -25.41
N GLY A 255 -9.23 9.79 -24.37
CA GLY A 255 -9.09 9.04 -23.13
C GLY A 255 -8.00 7.96 -23.16
N LEU A 256 -7.74 7.37 -22.00
CA LEU A 256 -6.74 6.34 -21.77
C LEU A 256 -7.41 5.08 -21.18
N ARG A 257 -6.98 3.90 -21.62
CA ARG A 257 -7.55 2.63 -21.20
C ARG A 257 -7.16 2.27 -19.77
N GLN A 258 -8.15 2.11 -18.89
CA GLN A 258 -7.89 1.71 -17.50
C GLN A 258 -7.48 0.24 -17.43
N GLY A 259 -6.22 -0.02 -17.08
CA GLY A 259 -5.62 -1.37 -17.11
C GLY A 259 -4.46 -1.49 -18.10
N ASP A 260 -4.24 -0.45 -18.91
CA ASP A 260 -3.08 -0.28 -19.78
C ASP A 260 -1.83 0.12 -18.96
N PRO A 261 -0.70 -0.61 -19.07
CA PRO A 261 0.55 -0.24 -18.39
C PRO A 261 1.03 1.18 -18.64
N LEU A 262 0.77 1.74 -19.83
CA LEU A 262 1.17 3.11 -20.20
C LEU A 262 0.29 4.19 -19.57
N ALA A 263 -1.00 3.93 -19.43
CA ALA A 263 -1.99 4.95 -19.08
C ALA A 263 -1.64 5.77 -17.83
N PRO A 264 -1.14 5.18 -16.71
CA PRO A 264 -0.75 5.96 -15.54
C PRO A 264 0.33 7.00 -15.83
N PHE A 265 1.38 6.65 -16.58
CA PHE A 265 2.49 7.57 -16.88
C PHE A 265 2.07 8.68 -17.83
N LEU A 266 1.25 8.36 -18.83
CA LEU A 266 0.67 9.36 -19.74
C LEU A 266 -0.25 10.32 -18.99
N PHE A 267 -0.99 9.84 -17.99
CA PHE A 267 -1.79 10.69 -17.13
C PHE A 267 -0.94 11.67 -16.31
N LEU A 268 0.21 11.24 -15.79
CA LEU A 268 1.10 12.12 -15.03
C LEU A 268 1.56 13.32 -15.87
N MET A 269 1.84 13.13 -17.16
CA MET A 269 2.22 14.22 -18.07
C MET A 269 1.11 15.27 -18.21
N ILE A 270 -0.15 14.85 -18.20
CA ILE A 270 -1.32 15.74 -18.21
C ILE A 270 -1.46 16.48 -16.88
N ALA A 271 -1.34 15.76 -15.77
CA ALA A 271 -1.44 16.33 -14.42
C ALA A 271 -0.33 17.37 -14.16
N GLU A 272 0.86 17.15 -14.71
CA GLU A 272 1.99 18.08 -14.58
C GLU A 272 1.72 19.44 -15.22
N ALA A 273 0.87 19.52 -16.25
CA ALA A 273 0.45 20.81 -16.79
C ALA A 273 -0.33 21.64 -15.76
N LEU A 274 -1.19 20.99 -14.96
CA LEU A 274 -1.89 21.65 -13.87
C LEU A 274 -0.92 22.06 -12.75
N ASN A 275 0.08 21.22 -12.43
CA ASN A 275 1.16 21.58 -11.52
C ASN A 275 1.88 22.86 -12.01
N GLY A 276 2.29 22.89 -13.29
CA GLY A 276 2.94 24.04 -13.90
C GLY A 276 2.10 25.32 -13.83
N LEU A 277 0.79 25.25 -14.11
CA LEU A 277 -0.12 26.40 -13.97
C LEU A 277 -0.20 26.92 -12.53
N MET A 278 -0.28 26.02 -11.55
CA MET A 278 -0.33 26.40 -10.13
C MET A 278 0.98 27.03 -9.65
N LEU A 279 2.12 26.46 -10.04
CA LEU A 279 3.43 27.01 -9.71
C LEU A 279 3.62 28.38 -10.34
N LYS A 280 3.27 28.54 -11.62
CA LYS A 280 3.37 29.83 -12.31
C LYS A 280 2.49 30.89 -11.64
N ALA A 281 1.26 30.54 -11.25
CA ALA A 281 0.38 31.46 -10.54
C ALA A 281 0.94 31.89 -9.17
N ALA A 282 1.65 31.00 -8.48
CA ALA A 282 2.30 31.32 -7.22
C ALA A 282 3.57 32.18 -7.40
N GLU A 283 4.38 31.90 -8.42
CA GLU A 283 5.56 32.70 -8.79
C GLU A 283 5.18 34.15 -9.14
N GLU A 284 4.09 34.33 -9.88
CA GLU A 284 3.56 35.65 -10.26
C GLU A 284 2.75 36.32 -9.13
N ASN A 285 2.74 35.74 -7.92
CA ASN A 285 1.99 36.22 -6.75
C ASN A 285 0.46 36.37 -6.98
N LEU A 286 -0.09 35.68 -8.00
CA LEU A 286 -1.53 35.63 -8.26
C LEU A 286 -2.23 34.66 -7.29
N PHE A 287 -1.51 33.64 -6.83
CA PHE A 287 -2.02 32.63 -5.92
C PHE A 287 -1.13 32.49 -4.67
N GLN A 288 -1.69 32.76 -3.50
CA GLN A 288 -1.00 32.66 -2.22
C GLN A 288 -1.28 31.30 -1.57
N GLY A 289 -0.29 30.41 -1.65
CA GLY A 289 -0.29 29.12 -0.95
C GLY A 289 -0.16 29.26 0.57
N VAL A 290 -0.06 28.13 1.26
CA VAL A 290 0.14 28.07 2.71
C VAL A 290 1.61 27.90 3.03
N GLU A 291 2.16 28.81 3.83
CA GLU A 291 3.52 28.71 4.34
C GLU A 291 3.59 27.75 5.54
N ILE A 292 4.55 26.82 5.49
CA ILE A 292 4.76 25.77 6.50
C ILE A 292 6.22 25.73 6.92
N GLY A 293 6.44 25.55 8.21
CA GLY A 293 7.73 25.36 8.82
C GLY A 293 8.55 26.63 8.89
N ARG A 294 9.65 26.55 9.63
CA ARG A 294 10.57 27.69 9.84
C ARG A 294 11.32 28.10 8.58
N SER A 295 11.38 27.21 7.58
CA SER A 295 12.03 27.46 6.30
C SER A 295 11.15 28.23 5.31
N GLY A 296 9.89 28.51 5.66
CA GLY A 296 8.95 29.24 4.80
C GLY A 296 8.53 28.49 3.54
N LEU A 297 8.37 27.16 3.63
CA LEU A 297 7.96 26.35 2.48
C LEU A 297 6.52 26.71 2.10
N LYS A 298 6.32 27.29 0.92
CA LYS A 298 4.98 27.60 0.39
C LYS A 298 4.38 26.39 -0.31
N LEU A 299 3.35 25.79 0.28
CA LEU A 299 2.56 24.73 -0.34
C LEU A 299 1.32 25.28 -1.03
N THR A 300 1.15 24.94 -2.31
CA THR A 300 -0.03 25.32 -3.09
C THR A 300 -0.95 24.14 -3.36
N HIS A 301 -0.40 22.94 -3.54
CA HIS A 301 -1.18 21.74 -3.84
C HIS A 301 -0.39 20.45 -3.62
N LEU A 302 -1.13 19.34 -3.52
CA LEU A 302 -0.63 17.96 -3.51
C LEU A 302 -1.48 17.12 -4.45
N GLN A 303 -0.83 16.24 -5.20
CA GLN A 303 -1.48 15.34 -6.15
C GLN A 303 -1.06 13.90 -5.90
N TYR A 304 -2.04 13.00 -6.03
CA TYR A 304 -1.83 11.57 -6.10
C TYR A 304 -2.67 11.04 -7.26
N ALA A 305 -2.06 10.97 -8.44
CA ALA A 305 -2.77 10.75 -9.70
C ALA A 305 -3.89 11.80 -9.86
N ASP A 306 -5.14 11.35 -9.99
CA ASP A 306 -6.31 12.22 -10.11
C ASP A 306 -6.76 12.85 -8.78
N ASP A 307 -6.37 12.30 -7.62
CA ASP A 307 -6.69 12.90 -6.33
C ASP A 307 -5.84 14.17 -6.09
N SER A 308 -6.42 15.35 -6.31
CA SER A 308 -5.75 16.65 -6.13
C SER A 308 -6.35 17.46 -4.98
N ILE A 309 -5.48 18.00 -4.13
CA ILE A 309 -5.86 18.94 -3.06
C ILE A 309 -5.06 20.22 -3.22
N PHE A 310 -5.75 21.36 -3.16
CA PHE A 310 -5.17 22.70 -3.25
C PHE A 310 -5.29 23.42 -1.91
N PHE A 311 -4.28 24.24 -1.60
CA PHE A 311 -4.13 24.96 -0.35
C PHE A 311 -3.88 26.43 -0.64
N CYS A 312 -4.59 27.31 0.06
CA CYS A 312 -4.36 28.73 -0.04
C CYS A 312 -4.76 29.47 1.24
N GLU A 313 -4.26 30.70 1.36
CA GLU A 313 -4.80 31.65 2.32
C GLU A 313 -6.26 31.97 2.01
N ALA A 314 -7.07 32.16 3.05
CA ALA A 314 -8.50 32.41 2.90
C ALA A 314 -8.77 33.84 2.42
N ASN A 315 -8.84 34.00 1.10
CA ASN A 315 -9.26 35.23 0.45
C ASN A 315 -9.98 34.94 -0.87
N GLU A 316 -10.76 35.90 -1.35
CA GLU A 316 -11.55 35.76 -2.57
C GLU A 316 -10.68 35.65 -3.83
N GLN A 317 -9.57 36.37 -3.87
CA GLN A 317 -8.64 36.35 -5.01
C GLN A 317 -8.13 34.93 -5.28
N ASN A 318 -7.64 34.24 -4.25
CA ASN A 318 -7.17 32.86 -4.35
C ASN A 318 -8.26 31.90 -4.85
N VAL A 319 -9.50 32.09 -4.37
CA VAL A 319 -10.65 31.27 -4.78
C VAL A 319 -10.96 31.47 -6.26
N MET A 320 -10.96 32.72 -6.73
CA MET A 320 -11.21 33.04 -8.13
C MET A 320 -10.08 32.60 -9.05
N VAL A 321 -8.83 32.77 -8.63
CA VAL A 321 -7.65 32.31 -9.39
C VAL A 321 -7.66 30.79 -9.52
N LEU A 322 -7.92 30.06 -8.44
CA LEU A 322 -8.04 28.60 -8.48
C LEU A 322 -9.15 28.17 -9.43
N LYS A 323 -10.34 28.80 -9.36
CA LYS A 323 -11.45 28.51 -10.28
C LYS A 323 -11.05 28.73 -11.73
N SER A 324 -10.39 29.85 -12.03
CA SER A 324 -9.92 30.20 -13.37
C SER A 324 -8.91 29.18 -13.88
N ILE A 325 -7.89 28.82 -13.09
CA ILE A 325 -6.89 27.81 -13.46
C ILE A 325 -7.56 26.47 -13.77
N LEU A 326 -8.46 25.99 -12.91
CA LEU A 326 -9.15 24.71 -13.11
C LEU A 326 -10.02 24.71 -14.37
N ARG A 327 -10.70 25.84 -14.66
CA ARG A 327 -11.52 25.98 -15.87
C ARG A 327 -10.68 26.07 -17.14
N SER A 328 -9.62 26.87 -17.14
CA SER A 328 -8.68 26.94 -18.26
C SER A 328 -8.04 25.58 -18.52
N PHE A 329 -7.65 24.87 -17.47
CA PHE A 329 -7.10 23.53 -17.59
C PHE A 329 -8.10 22.52 -18.17
N GLU A 330 -9.38 22.56 -17.77
CA GLU A 330 -10.45 21.76 -18.37
C GLU A 330 -10.60 22.03 -19.88
N MET A 331 -10.61 23.30 -20.28
CA MET A 331 -10.75 23.72 -21.69
C MET A 331 -9.60 23.19 -22.56
N ILE A 332 -8.38 23.22 -22.03
CA ILE A 332 -7.16 22.81 -22.75
C ILE A 332 -7.01 21.28 -22.76
N SER A 333 -7.13 20.64 -21.60
CA SER A 333 -6.81 19.20 -21.44
C SER A 333 -7.98 18.25 -21.68
N GLY A 334 -9.22 18.75 -21.56
CA GLY A 334 -10.43 17.93 -21.49
C GLY A 334 -10.71 17.36 -20.10
N LEU A 335 -9.78 17.50 -19.14
CA LEU A 335 -9.93 16.95 -17.81
C LEU A 335 -10.83 17.86 -16.94
N LYS A 336 -12.10 17.47 -16.84
CA LYS A 336 -13.14 18.23 -16.16
C LYS A 336 -13.19 18.00 -14.66
N VAL A 337 -13.29 19.09 -13.90
CA VAL A 337 -13.54 19.05 -12.44
C VAL A 337 -15.03 18.88 -12.18
N ASN A 338 -15.37 17.90 -11.34
CA ASN A 338 -16.70 17.73 -10.77
C ASN A 338 -16.85 18.64 -9.54
N PHE A 339 -17.26 19.88 -9.74
CA PHE A 339 -17.43 20.83 -8.63
C PHE A 339 -18.49 20.38 -7.61
N PHE A 340 -19.51 19.61 -8.04
CA PHE A 340 -20.54 19.06 -7.14
C PHE A 340 -20.01 18.01 -6.16
N LYS A 341 -19.03 17.19 -6.58
CA LYS A 341 -18.34 16.21 -5.72
C LYS A 341 -17.11 16.77 -5.03
N SER A 342 -16.57 17.87 -5.55
CA SER A 342 -15.49 18.61 -4.92
C SER A 342 -15.99 19.30 -3.66
N SER A 343 -15.08 19.58 -2.73
CA SER A 343 -15.45 20.22 -1.47
C SER A 343 -14.40 21.20 -0.98
N LEU A 344 -14.83 22.34 -0.45
CA LEU A 344 -13.98 23.34 0.18
C LEU A 344 -14.03 23.20 1.71
N VAL A 345 -12.88 23.06 2.35
CA VAL A 345 -12.76 22.96 3.81
C VAL A 345 -12.01 24.19 4.32
N GLY A 346 -12.59 24.90 5.30
CA GLY A 346 -11.94 26.03 5.97
C GLY A 346 -11.25 25.60 7.28
N LEU A 347 -10.05 26.14 7.52
CA LEU A 347 -9.33 26.11 8.79
C LEU A 347 -9.22 27.53 9.33
N ASN A 348 -9.71 27.77 10.54
CA ASN A 348 -9.76 29.11 11.15
C ASN A 348 -10.51 30.14 10.27
N VAL A 349 -11.49 29.67 9.48
CA VAL A 349 -12.35 30.52 8.64
C VAL A 349 -13.76 30.47 9.21
N GLU A 350 -14.42 31.63 9.30
CA GLU A 350 -15.80 31.71 9.72
C GLU A 350 -16.73 30.99 8.74
N LYS A 351 -17.81 30.40 9.28
CA LYS A 351 -18.73 29.58 8.49
C LYS A 351 -19.34 30.37 7.31
N VAL A 352 -19.73 31.61 7.55
CA VAL A 352 -20.34 32.49 6.53
C VAL A 352 -19.36 32.77 5.39
N SER A 353 -18.10 33.09 5.71
CA SER A 353 -17.07 33.31 4.69
C SER A 353 -16.77 32.03 3.91
N LEU A 354 -16.69 30.87 4.58
CA LEU A 354 -16.47 29.58 3.93
C LEU A 354 -17.59 29.24 2.95
N GLU A 355 -18.85 29.50 3.32
CA GLU A 355 -20.01 29.29 2.44
C GLU A 355 -19.95 30.21 1.21
N ALA A 356 -19.59 31.49 1.38
CA ALA A 356 -19.41 32.41 0.27
C ALA A 356 -18.27 31.99 -0.69
N TYR A 357 -17.16 31.48 -0.17
CA TYR A 357 -16.07 30.94 -1.01
C TYR A 357 -16.49 29.66 -1.75
N ALA A 358 -17.22 28.77 -1.08
CA ALA A 358 -17.70 27.52 -1.67
C ALA A 358 -18.72 27.77 -2.80
N GLU A 359 -19.61 28.75 -2.62
CA GLU A 359 -20.55 29.22 -3.64
C GLU A 359 -19.81 29.75 -4.87
N LYS A 360 -18.77 30.58 -4.67
CA LYS A 360 -17.92 31.06 -5.77
C LYS A 360 -17.26 29.91 -6.54
N LEU A 361 -16.86 28.82 -5.88
CA LEU A 361 -16.35 27.61 -6.56
C LEU A 361 -17.43 26.71 -7.14
N ASN A 362 -18.71 26.93 -6.84
CA ASN A 362 -19.82 26.01 -7.13
C ASN A 362 -19.64 24.61 -6.48
N CYS A 363 -19.09 24.56 -5.27
CA CYS A 363 -18.80 23.30 -4.57
C CYS A 363 -19.41 23.25 -3.16
N ALA A 364 -19.44 22.06 -2.56
CA ALA A 364 -19.96 21.88 -1.21
C ALA A 364 -18.95 22.32 -0.13
N THR A 365 -19.44 22.80 1.01
CA THR A 365 -18.58 22.98 2.20
C THR A 365 -18.28 21.63 2.84
N GLY A 366 -17.00 21.35 3.08
CA GLY A 366 -16.53 20.18 3.80
C GLY A 366 -16.23 20.49 5.26
N LYS A 367 -15.98 19.44 6.06
CA LYS A 367 -15.70 19.55 7.50
C LYS A 367 -14.55 18.64 7.91
N PHE A 368 -13.86 19.02 8.98
CA PHE A 368 -12.89 18.15 9.63
C PHE A 368 -13.57 17.18 10.61
N PRO A 369 -12.99 15.98 10.82
CA PRO A 369 -11.95 15.37 9.99
C PRO A 369 -12.51 14.92 8.63
N PHE A 370 -11.69 14.92 7.58
CA PHE A 370 -12.09 14.41 6.27
C PHE A 370 -11.15 13.30 5.78
N LYS A 371 -11.65 12.47 4.85
CA LYS A 371 -10.86 11.39 4.25
C LYS A 371 -10.03 11.89 3.07
N TYR A 372 -8.74 11.55 3.05
CA TYR A 372 -7.82 11.69 1.93
C TYR A 372 -6.95 10.44 1.84
N LEU A 373 -6.84 9.85 0.64
CA LEU A 373 -6.08 8.62 0.38
C LEU A 373 -6.36 7.51 1.42
N GLY A 374 -7.60 7.37 1.89
CA GLY A 374 -7.96 6.34 2.87
C GLY A 374 -7.83 6.72 4.35
N VAL A 375 -7.14 7.83 4.69
CA VAL A 375 -6.84 8.27 6.07
C VAL A 375 -7.67 9.50 6.46
N LEU A 376 -8.04 9.61 7.74
CA LEU A 376 -8.78 10.75 8.29
C LEU A 376 -7.84 11.89 8.71
N ILE A 377 -7.79 12.94 7.89
CA ILE A 377 -6.94 14.12 8.07
C ILE A 377 -7.50 15.02 9.17
N GLY A 378 -6.60 15.57 9.99
CA GLY A 378 -6.93 16.48 11.09
C GLY A 378 -7.65 15.82 12.27
N SER A 379 -7.74 14.48 12.28
CA SER A 379 -8.23 13.69 13.40
C SER A 379 -7.16 13.55 14.49
N ASN A 380 -7.55 13.27 15.74
CA ASN A 380 -6.60 13.02 16.82
C ASN A 380 -6.27 11.52 16.87
N PRO A 381 -5.07 11.09 16.44
CA PRO A 381 -4.72 9.68 16.40
C PRO A 381 -4.65 9.04 17.78
N ARG A 382 -4.57 9.80 18.88
CA ARG A 382 -4.59 9.27 20.26
C ARG A 382 -5.98 8.79 20.70
N ARG A 383 -7.06 9.15 19.99
CA ARG A 383 -8.44 8.79 20.36
C ARG A 383 -8.85 7.47 19.71
N MET A 384 -9.47 6.58 20.48
CA MET A 384 -10.01 5.31 19.97
C MET A 384 -11.06 5.49 18.87
N SER A 385 -11.85 6.56 18.92
CA SER A 385 -12.88 6.86 17.91
C SER A 385 -12.30 7.05 16.50
N THR A 386 -11.07 7.55 16.37
CA THR A 386 -10.38 7.68 15.08
C THR A 386 -10.09 6.33 14.42
N TRP A 387 -9.89 5.29 15.24
CA TRP A 387 -9.52 3.94 14.78
C TRP A 387 -10.70 2.99 14.64
N ALA A 388 -11.88 3.35 15.15
CA ALA A 388 -13.08 2.53 15.07
C ALA A 388 -13.41 2.09 13.62
N PRO A 389 -13.38 2.96 12.59
CA PRO A 389 -13.65 2.54 11.21
C PRO A 389 -12.65 1.49 10.70
N VAL A 390 -11.37 1.60 11.08
CA VAL A 390 -10.32 0.65 10.67
C VAL A 390 -10.55 -0.70 11.34
N ILE A 391 -10.87 -0.70 12.64
CA ILE A 391 -11.21 -1.90 13.41
C ILE A 391 -12.45 -2.58 12.81
N ASP A 392 -13.46 -1.82 12.40
CA ASP A 392 -14.70 -2.37 11.83
C ASP A 392 -14.48 -2.96 10.44
N ILE A 393 -13.59 -2.39 9.62
CA ILE A 393 -13.16 -3.01 8.36
C ILE A 393 -12.51 -4.37 8.62
N MET A 394 -11.62 -4.46 9.63
CA MET A 394 -10.99 -5.73 9.99
C MET A 394 -12.03 -6.76 10.45
N LYS A 395 -12.95 -6.36 11.34
CA LYS A 395 -14.04 -7.24 11.82
C LYS A 395 -14.90 -7.75 10.67
N ARG A 396 -15.34 -6.86 9.76
CA ARG A 396 -16.17 -7.20 8.61
C ARG A 396 -15.49 -8.18 7.66
N ARG A 397 -14.20 -7.97 7.38
CA ARG A 397 -13.43 -8.91 6.55
C ARG A 397 -13.29 -10.27 7.20
N LEU A 398 -13.09 -10.34 8.52
CA LEU A 398 -13.02 -11.62 9.23
C LEU A 398 -14.39 -12.31 9.35
N SER A 399 -15.49 -11.57 9.47
CA SER A 399 -16.83 -12.14 9.59
C SER A 399 -17.37 -12.70 8.28
N ASN A 400 -16.92 -12.20 7.13
CA ASN A 400 -17.36 -12.67 5.82
C ASN A 400 -16.87 -14.08 5.48
N TRP A 401 -15.90 -14.62 6.23
CA TRP A 401 -15.39 -15.97 6.05
C TRP A 401 -15.99 -16.91 7.08
N LYS A 402 -16.57 -18.02 6.60
CA LYS A 402 -16.96 -19.13 7.46
C LYS A 402 -15.69 -19.78 7.99
N ARG A 403 -15.42 -19.56 9.27
CA ARG A 403 -14.28 -20.12 10.00
C ARG A 403 -14.13 -21.62 9.80
N ASP A 404 -15.24 -22.35 9.84
CA ASP A 404 -15.25 -23.81 9.78
C ASP A 404 -14.97 -24.36 8.38
N SER A 405 -15.08 -23.54 7.33
CA SER A 405 -14.76 -23.95 5.96
C SER A 405 -13.30 -23.71 5.56
N LEU A 406 -12.47 -23.13 6.44
CA LEU A 406 -11.06 -22.86 6.17
C LEU A 406 -10.14 -23.79 6.93
N SER A 407 -9.17 -24.36 6.21
CA SER A 407 -8.04 -25.08 6.79
C SER A 407 -7.21 -24.15 7.68
N PHE A 408 -6.44 -24.73 8.60
CA PHE A 408 -5.55 -23.97 9.49
C PHE A 408 -4.65 -22.97 8.75
N GLY A 409 -3.98 -23.43 7.68
CA GLY A 409 -3.17 -22.55 6.83
C GLY A 409 -3.99 -21.43 6.20
N GLY A 410 -5.21 -21.73 5.74
CA GLY A 410 -6.16 -20.73 5.25
C GLY A 410 -6.55 -19.70 6.33
N ARG A 411 -6.72 -20.12 7.59
CA ARG A 411 -7.00 -19.21 8.72
C ARG A 411 -5.82 -18.28 9.01
N ILE A 412 -4.58 -18.79 9.01
CA ILE A 412 -3.37 -17.97 9.19
C ILE A 412 -3.21 -16.97 8.04
N ILE A 413 -3.35 -17.42 6.80
CA ILE A 413 -3.25 -16.55 5.62
C ILE A 413 -4.33 -15.46 5.68
N LEU A 414 -5.56 -15.81 6.08
CA LEU A 414 -6.64 -14.84 6.27
C LEU A 414 -6.29 -13.83 7.38
N LEU A 415 -5.84 -14.29 8.54
CA LEU A 415 -5.44 -13.39 9.63
C LEU A 415 -4.31 -12.46 9.22
N ASN A 416 -3.27 -12.96 8.55
CA ASN A 416 -2.17 -12.14 8.08
C ASN A 416 -2.63 -11.13 7.01
N SER A 417 -3.44 -11.58 6.05
CA SER A 417 -3.97 -10.70 5.00
C SER A 417 -4.93 -9.63 5.52
N VAL A 418 -5.54 -9.79 6.70
CA VAL A 418 -6.47 -8.82 7.29
C VAL A 418 -5.82 -8.02 8.42
N LEU A 419 -5.27 -8.68 9.44
CA LEU A 419 -4.73 -8.04 10.64
C LEU A 419 -3.33 -7.48 10.45
N SER A 420 -2.56 -7.94 9.46
CA SER A 420 -1.25 -7.33 9.19
C SER A 420 -1.38 -6.25 8.12
N SER A 421 -1.93 -6.58 6.95
CA SER A 421 -1.90 -5.67 5.79
C SER A 421 -2.70 -4.37 5.97
N ILE A 422 -3.90 -4.44 6.57
CA ILE A 422 -4.80 -3.28 6.68
C ILE A 422 -4.25 -2.23 7.65
N PRO A 423 -3.90 -2.57 8.91
CA PRO A 423 -3.40 -1.57 9.83
C PRO A 423 -2.00 -1.05 9.48
N VAL A 424 -1.15 -1.81 8.78
CA VAL A 424 0.19 -1.32 8.38
C VAL A 424 0.11 0.02 7.64
N TYR A 425 -0.88 0.17 6.75
CA TYR A 425 -1.11 1.43 6.03
C TYR A 425 -1.47 2.62 6.94
N TYR A 426 -2.25 2.37 7.99
CA TYR A 426 -2.62 3.42 8.95
C TYR A 426 -1.49 3.68 9.94
N PHE A 427 -0.75 2.66 10.34
CA PHE A 427 0.36 2.76 11.30
C PHE A 427 1.60 3.44 10.70
N SER A 428 1.78 3.38 9.39
CA SER A 428 2.84 4.13 8.70
C SER A 428 2.60 5.64 8.67
N THR A 429 1.37 6.10 8.92
CA THR A 429 0.99 7.53 8.88
C THR A 429 0.58 8.08 10.23
N LEU A 430 -0.05 7.27 11.09
CA LEU A 430 -0.61 7.68 12.37
C LEU A 430 -0.07 6.82 13.51
N LYS A 431 0.37 7.48 14.59
CA LYS A 431 0.77 6.79 15.83
C LYS A 431 -0.47 6.31 16.58
N ALA A 432 -0.73 5.00 16.52
CA ALA A 432 -1.85 4.38 17.22
C ALA A 432 -1.61 4.29 18.74
N PRO A 433 -2.63 4.53 19.58
CA PRO A 433 -2.54 4.30 21.01
C PRO A 433 -2.60 2.80 21.28
N LYS A 434 -2.04 2.39 22.42
CA LYS A 434 -1.91 0.98 22.81
C LYS A 434 -3.25 0.22 22.76
N GLN A 435 -4.34 0.89 23.14
CA GLN A 435 -5.69 0.33 23.12
C GLN A 435 -6.16 -0.11 21.72
N VAL A 436 -5.63 0.46 20.64
CA VAL A 436 -5.93 0.02 19.26
C VAL A 436 -5.26 -1.32 18.95
N LEU A 437 -4.02 -1.51 19.42
CA LEU A 437 -3.33 -2.79 19.32
C LEU A 437 -4.05 -3.85 20.16
N GLU A 438 -4.48 -3.48 21.36
CA GLU A 438 -5.27 -4.35 22.23
C GLU A 438 -6.62 -4.71 21.57
N ALA A 439 -7.32 -3.74 20.96
CA ALA A 439 -8.57 -3.98 20.24
C ALA A 439 -8.40 -4.81 18.95
N LYS A 440 -7.27 -4.65 18.26
CA LYS A 440 -6.89 -5.44 17.06
C LYS A 440 -6.80 -6.93 17.38
N TYR A 441 -6.28 -7.28 18.55
CA TYR A 441 -6.13 -8.67 18.99
C TYR A 441 -7.21 -9.12 20.01
N LYS A 442 -7.99 -8.17 20.54
CA LYS A 442 -8.87 -8.30 21.72
C LYS A 442 -8.13 -8.73 23.00
N ILE A 443 -6.93 -8.22 23.25
CA ILE A 443 -6.03 -8.68 24.32
C ILE A 443 -5.41 -7.47 25.04
N ASP A 444 -5.56 -7.36 26.37
CA ASP A 444 -4.84 -6.38 27.21
C ASP A 444 -3.40 -6.87 27.47
N LYS A 445 -2.41 -5.97 27.37
CA LYS A 445 -0.98 -6.28 27.58
C LYS A 445 -0.67 -6.76 29.02
N ARG A 446 -1.48 -6.41 30.02
CA ARG A 446 -1.31 -6.89 31.41
C ARG A 446 -1.69 -8.36 31.59
N GLU A 447 -2.49 -8.90 30.68
CA GLU A 447 -3.03 -10.25 30.76
C GLU A 447 -2.28 -11.24 29.84
N MET A 448 -1.20 -10.77 29.20
CA MET A 448 -0.46 -11.47 28.16
C MET A 448 0.24 -12.76 28.65
N TRP A 449 0.32 -12.98 29.95
CA TRP A 449 1.10 -14.08 30.54
C TRP A 449 0.27 -15.07 31.36
N GLU A 450 -1.05 -14.84 31.51
CA GLU A 450 -1.94 -15.73 32.27
C GLU A 450 -2.68 -16.71 31.36
N ALA A 451 -2.11 -17.90 31.12
CA ALA A 451 -2.60 -18.93 30.19
C ALA A 451 -4.10 -19.31 30.31
N ASN A 452 -4.75 -19.05 31.44
CA ASN A 452 -6.14 -19.42 31.72
C ASN A 452 -7.20 -18.35 31.33
N LYS A 453 -6.84 -17.08 31.07
CA LYS A 453 -7.82 -16.02 30.74
C LYS A 453 -8.03 -15.78 29.23
N TRP A 454 -7.07 -16.17 28.41
CA TRP A 454 -7.10 -16.02 26.96
C TRP A 454 -8.26 -16.76 26.28
N ASP A 455 -8.78 -17.84 26.90
CA ASP A 455 -9.92 -18.62 26.39
C ASP A 455 -11.24 -17.85 26.44
N ARG A 456 -11.32 -16.81 27.27
CA ARG A 456 -12.51 -15.98 27.46
C ARG A 456 -12.47 -14.67 26.64
N LEU A 457 -11.29 -14.11 26.37
CA LEU A 457 -11.15 -12.75 25.82
C LEU A 457 -10.65 -12.69 24.36
N GLY A 458 -9.93 -13.71 23.88
CA GLY A 458 -9.37 -13.74 22.52
C GLY A 458 -10.43 -13.84 21.41
N SER A 459 -10.13 -13.27 20.23
CA SER A 459 -10.98 -13.46 19.04
C SER A 459 -11.18 -14.96 18.75
N ALA A 460 -12.33 -15.33 18.18
CA ALA A 460 -12.64 -16.74 17.91
C ALA A 460 -11.54 -17.41 17.05
N TRP A 461 -10.94 -16.66 16.13
CA TRP A 461 -9.82 -17.09 15.29
C TRP A 461 -8.53 -17.30 16.09
N TRP A 462 -8.21 -16.41 17.03
CA TRP A 462 -7.04 -16.56 17.92
C TRP A 462 -7.20 -17.70 18.93
N ARG A 463 -8.42 -17.95 19.40
CA ARG A 463 -8.71 -19.08 20.29
C ARG A 463 -8.50 -20.43 19.61
N ASP A 464 -8.80 -20.58 18.32
CA ASP A 464 -8.51 -21.82 17.57
C ASP A 464 -7.03 -22.08 17.37
N LEU A 465 -6.27 -21.03 17.05
CA LEU A 465 -4.82 -21.11 16.98
C LEU A 465 -4.22 -21.66 18.27
N ARG A 466 -4.81 -21.31 19.44
CA ARG A 466 -4.38 -21.86 20.73
C ARG A 466 -4.96 -23.22 21.07
N LYS A 467 -6.16 -23.59 20.62
CA LYS A 467 -6.68 -24.97 20.79
C LYS A 467 -5.76 -26.01 20.17
N ILE A 468 -5.03 -25.64 19.11
CA ILE A 468 -4.00 -26.49 18.52
C ILE A 468 -2.80 -26.70 19.45
N GLU A 469 -2.52 -25.77 20.37
CA GLU A 469 -1.56 -26.00 21.46
C GLU A 469 -2.01 -27.09 22.44
N TYR A 470 -3.33 -27.31 22.55
CA TYR A 470 -3.93 -28.30 23.43
C TYR A 470 -4.22 -29.65 22.75
N GLU A 471 -4.60 -29.65 21.47
CA GLU A 471 -5.03 -30.86 20.73
C GLU A 471 -3.88 -31.72 20.19
N VAL A 472 -2.66 -31.20 20.08
CA VAL A 472 -1.57 -31.90 19.39
C VAL A 472 -0.77 -32.85 20.30
N ASP A 473 -0.72 -32.64 21.61
CA ASP A 473 0.13 -33.47 22.49
C ASP A 473 -0.40 -33.74 23.90
N GLY A 474 -1.60 -33.27 24.26
CA GLY A 474 -2.14 -33.43 25.62
C GLY A 474 -1.32 -32.75 26.74
N LYS A 475 -0.18 -32.14 26.42
CA LYS A 475 0.64 -31.30 27.28
C LYS A 475 0.64 -29.86 26.75
N ARG A 476 0.52 -28.90 27.67
CA ARG A 476 0.69 -27.47 27.35
C ARG A 476 2.11 -27.25 26.81
N GLY A 477 2.25 -26.53 25.69
CA GLY A 477 3.47 -25.75 25.46
C GLY A 477 4.32 -26.05 24.24
N TRP A 478 3.88 -26.76 23.19
CA TRP A 478 4.75 -27.00 22.00
C TRP A 478 5.37 -25.70 21.42
N PHE A 479 4.60 -24.60 21.46
CA PHE A 479 5.10 -23.29 21.03
C PHE A 479 6.06 -22.70 22.07
N LYS A 480 5.76 -22.85 23.36
CA LYS A 480 6.60 -22.39 24.47
C LYS A 480 7.93 -23.17 24.58
N GLU A 481 7.94 -24.45 24.21
CA GLU A 481 9.13 -25.31 24.13
C GLU A 481 9.97 -25.01 22.88
N GLY A 482 9.33 -24.51 21.82
CA GLY A 482 10.00 -24.12 20.58
C GLY A 482 10.61 -22.73 20.60
N VAL A 483 10.21 -21.85 21.52
CA VAL A 483 10.82 -20.52 21.69
C VAL A 483 11.88 -20.58 22.80
N GLY A 484 13.13 -20.36 22.43
CA GLY A 484 14.22 -20.04 23.35
C GLY A 484 14.51 -18.54 23.36
N LYS A 485 15.31 -18.09 24.33
CA LYS A 485 15.80 -16.71 24.40
C LYS A 485 17.31 -16.74 24.53
N ILE A 486 18.01 -16.01 23.67
CA ILE A 486 19.44 -15.73 23.82
C ILE A 486 19.54 -14.36 24.47
N VAL A 487 20.04 -14.32 25.70
CA VAL A 487 20.19 -13.08 26.45
C VAL A 487 21.45 -12.36 26.01
N GLY A 488 21.32 -11.10 25.62
CA GLY A 488 22.41 -10.17 25.35
C GLY A 488 22.81 -9.47 26.66
N GLU A 489 22.43 -8.20 26.79
CA GLU A 489 22.66 -7.39 27.99
C GLU A 489 21.65 -7.67 29.12
N GLY A 490 20.53 -8.35 28.83
CA GLY A 490 19.56 -8.76 29.84
C GLY A 490 18.56 -7.68 30.26
N LYS A 491 18.37 -6.64 29.45
CA LYS A 491 17.46 -5.51 29.72
C LYS A 491 15.98 -5.89 29.63
N GLU A 492 15.64 -6.94 28.89
CA GLU A 492 14.26 -7.37 28.64
C GLU A 492 13.95 -8.76 29.20
N THR A 493 14.85 -9.31 30.02
CA THR A 493 14.76 -10.67 30.54
C THR A 493 14.66 -10.67 32.06
N LEU A 494 13.54 -11.13 32.62
CA LEU A 494 13.34 -11.21 34.06
C LEU A 494 14.18 -12.32 34.70
N PHE A 495 15.05 -11.94 35.64
CA PHE A 495 16.06 -12.84 36.22
C PHE A 495 15.46 -14.11 36.82
N TRP A 496 14.40 -14.01 37.62
CA TRP A 496 13.84 -15.16 38.34
C TRP A 496 12.78 -15.94 37.55
N HIS A 497 12.12 -15.28 36.60
CA HIS A 497 10.86 -15.75 36.01
C HIS A 497 11.02 -16.40 34.65
N GLU A 498 12.05 -16.04 33.89
CA GLU A 498 12.32 -16.55 32.54
C GLU A 498 13.36 -17.67 32.55
N VAL A 499 13.35 -18.52 31.52
CA VAL A 499 14.35 -19.58 31.30
C VAL A 499 15.47 -19.01 30.45
N TRP A 500 16.54 -18.56 31.09
CA TRP A 500 17.70 -17.97 30.43
C TRP A 500 19.05 -18.53 30.91
N ALA A 501 19.05 -19.21 32.07
CA ALA A 501 20.18 -19.95 32.60
C ALA A 501 19.68 -21.30 33.11
N GLY A 502 20.13 -22.39 32.50
CA GLY A 502 19.63 -23.75 32.75
C GLY A 502 18.39 -24.12 31.93
N ASP A 503 17.65 -25.12 32.41
CA ASP A 503 16.53 -25.80 31.74
C ASP A 503 15.14 -25.38 32.25
N MET A 504 15.08 -24.63 33.36
CA MET A 504 13.85 -24.16 33.98
C MET A 504 14.03 -22.80 34.66
N PRO A 505 12.94 -22.07 35.01
CA PRO A 505 13.06 -20.76 35.65
C PRO A 505 13.83 -20.85 36.98
N LEU A 506 14.73 -19.90 37.23
CA LEU A 506 15.58 -19.90 38.42
C LEU A 506 14.77 -19.86 39.73
N LYS A 507 13.58 -19.26 39.73
CA LYS A 507 12.69 -19.28 40.91
C LYS A 507 12.17 -20.68 41.28
N GLU A 508 12.08 -21.57 40.30
CA GLU A 508 11.59 -22.93 40.49
C GLU A 508 12.72 -23.81 41.04
N LYS A 509 13.91 -23.69 40.44
CA LYS A 509 15.13 -24.40 40.88
C LYS A 509 15.66 -23.90 42.22
N PHE A 510 15.74 -22.59 42.42
CA PHE A 510 16.28 -21.94 43.63
C PHE A 510 15.18 -21.21 44.42
N ASN A 511 14.09 -21.93 44.72
CA ASN A 511 12.90 -21.36 45.35
C ASN A 511 13.17 -20.65 46.70
N ARG A 512 14.18 -21.13 47.44
CA ARG A 512 14.53 -20.60 48.77
C ARG A 512 15.22 -19.24 48.63
N LEU A 513 16.18 -19.13 47.71
CA LEU A 513 16.85 -17.88 47.39
C LEU A 513 15.86 -16.87 46.80
N PHE A 514 14.98 -17.29 45.89
CA PHE A 514 13.93 -16.42 45.36
C PHE A 514 13.05 -15.81 46.46
N ARG A 515 12.64 -16.61 47.48
CA ARG A 515 11.84 -16.10 48.60
C ARG A 515 12.59 -15.05 49.43
N LEU A 516 13.91 -15.20 49.56
CA LEU A 516 14.80 -14.31 50.31
C LEU A 516 15.25 -13.08 49.52
N SER A 517 15.20 -13.13 48.19
CA SER A 517 15.53 -11.99 47.32
C SER A 517 14.58 -10.81 47.58
N ARG A 518 15.15 -9.60 47.63
CA ARG A 518 14.39 -8.33 47.56
C ARG A 518 14.05 -7.96 46.12
N GLU A 519 14.77 -8.51 45.16
CA GLU A 519 14.71 -8.21 43.73
C GLU A 519 14.09 -9.41 43.01
N LYS A 520 12.75 -9.50 43.04
CA LYS A 520 12.01 -10.66 42.49
C LYS A 520 11.60 -10.48 41.04
N ASP A 521 11.20 -9.26 40.69
CA ASP A 521 10.59 -8.91 39.41
C ASP A 521 11.49 -7.96 38.60
N VAL A 522 12.81 -8.10 38.73
CA VAL A 522 13.80 -7.26 38.03
C VAL A 522 14.43 -8.01 36.85
N CYS A 523 14.89 -7.24 35.87
CA CYS A 523 15.63 -7.75 34.72
C CYS A 523 17.06 -8.13 35.09
N ILE A 524 17.70 -8.98 34.29
CA ILE A 524 19.07 -9.44 34.49
C ILE A 524 20.04 -8.25 34.56
N ALA A 525 19.91 -7.28 33.65
CA ALA A 525 20.78 -6.09 33.61
C ALA A 525 20.78 -5.30 34.93
N ASP A 526 19.69 -5.35 35.69
CA ASP A 526 19.50 -4.58 36.92
C ASP A 526 19.87 -5.36 38.19
N MET A 527 20.23 -6.65 38.05
CA MET A 527 20.65 -7.51 39.16
C MET A 527 22.13 -7.30 39.55
N GLY A 528 22.86 -6.44 38.86
CA GLY A 528 24.29 -6.25 39.03
C GLY A 528 24.83 -5.00 38.34
N GLU A 529 26.16 -4.86 38.36
CA GLU A 529 26.88 -3.78 37.69
C GLU A 529 27.82 -4.35 36.62
N TRP A 530 27.79 -3.77 35.42
CA TRP A 530 28.73 -4.13 34.37
C TRP A 530 30.12 -3.57 34.68
N ARG A 531 31.13 -4.44 34.72
CA ARG A 531 32.55 -4.08 34.88
C ARG A 531 33.37 -4.83 33.85
N ASN A 532 34.15 -4.12 33.04
CA ASN A 532 35.02 -4.69 32.00
C ASN A 532 34.30 -5.66 31.03
N GLY A 533 33.02 -5.41 30.72
CA GLY A 533 32.23 -6.26 29.83
C GLY A 533 31.64 -7.53 30.48
N GLU A 534 31.78 -7.70 31.79
CA GLU A 534 31.13 -8.77 32.56
C GLU A 534 30.18 -8.21 33.63
N LEU A 535 29.03 -8.86 33.83
CA LEU A 535 28.05 -8.45 34.83
C LEU A 535 28.44 -8.99 36.21
N THR A 536 28.77 -8.09 37.13
CA THR A 536 29.03 -8.43 38.54
C THR A 536 27.72 -8.37 39.33
N TRP A 537 27.25 -9.53 39.80
CA TRP A 537 25.98 -9.64 40.53
C TRP A 537 26.00 -8.93 41.88
N ASN A 538 24.95 -8.15 42.18
CA ASN A 538 24.76 -7.45 43.44
C ASN A 538 23.53 -7.97 44.17
N TRP A 539 23.71 -9.06 44.92
CA TRP A 539 22.58 -9.77 45.55
C TRP A 539 22.02 -9.02 46.77
N LYS A 540 20.75 -8.59 46.69
CA LYS A 540 20.05 -7.98 47.83
C LYS A 540 19.11 -8.96 48.53
N TRP A 541 19.54 -9.47 49.67
CA TRP A 541 18.76 -10.39 50.50
C TRP A 541 17.95 -9.67 51.57
N ARG A 542 16.81 -10.25 51.96
CA ARG A 542 15.97 -9.74 53.07
C ARG A 542 16.66 -9.83 54.44
N ARG A 543 17.58 -10.79 54.59
CA ARG A 543 18.45 -11.04 55.76
C ARG A 543 19.75 -11.69 55.29
N SER A 544 20.76 -11.75 56.16
CA SER A 544 21.97 -12.54 55.91
C SER A 544 21.63 -14.01 55.64
N LEU A 545 22.31 -14.61 54.67
CA LEU A 545 22.13 -16.02 54.32
C LEU A 545 22.76 -16.93 55.37
N PHE A 546 22.14 -18.08 55.60
CA PHE A 546 22.77 -19.15 56.39
C PHE A 546 23.80 -19.90 55.54
N THR A 547 24.66 -20.69 56.18
CA THR A 547 25.72 -21.48 55.50
C THR A 547 25.16 -22.34 54.35
N TRP A 548 24.11 -23.12 54.60
CA TRP A 548 23.47 -23.94 53.56
C TRP A 548 22.74 -23.13 52.46
N GLU A 549 22.36 -21.87 52.73
CA GLU A 549 21.80 -20.97 51.71
C GLU A 549 22.92 -20.32 50.88
N THR A 550 24.13 -20.23 51.44
CA THR A 550 25.34 -19.75 50.74
C THR A 550 25.81 -20.79 49.73
N ASP A 551 25.73 -22.08 50.09
CA ASP A 551 26.01 -23.18 49.16
C ASP A 551 25.03 -23.15 47.96
N MET A 552 23.73 -22.94 48.21
CA MET A 552 22.75 -22.76 47.11
C MET A 552 23.04 -21.52 46.25
N LEU A 553 23.60 -20.46 46.82
CA LEU A 553 23.97 -19.27 46.06
C LEU A 553 25.18 -19.55 45.15
N GLN A 554 26.12 -20.40 45.58
CA GLN A 554 27.22 -20.85 44.73
C GLN A 554 26.70 -21.69 43.55
N ASP A 555 25.71 -22.56 43.77
CA ASP A 555 25.05 -23.32 42.71
C ASP A 555 24.26 -22.44 41.73
N LEU A 556 23.65 -21.36 42.23
CA LEU A 556 23.01 -20.35 41.39
C LEU A 556 24.04 -19.61 40.54
N LEU A 557 25.16 -19.21 41.14
CA LEU A 557 26.25 -18.52 40.45
C LEU A 557 26.86 -19.40 39.35
N SER A 558 27.10 -20.69 39.60
CA SER A 558 27.62 -21.61 38.59
C SER A 558 26.62 -21.81 37.42
N THR A 559 25.33 -21.88 37.73
CA THR A 559 24.26 -21.98 36.71
C THR A 559 24.23 -20.74 35.81
N VAL A 560 24.37 -19.56 36.42
CA VAL A 560 24.26 -18.28 35.72
C VAL A 560 25.54 -17.91 34.97
N GLN A 561 26.72 -18.25 35.49
CA GLN A 561 28.00 -18.08 34.80
C GLN A 561 28.12 -18.95 33.53
N GLY A 562 27.35 -20.04 33.45
CA GLY A 562 27.26 -20.86 32.22
C GLY A 562 26.63 -20.13 31.02
N THR A 563 25.91 -19.02 31.25
CA THR A 563 25.30 -18.21 30.19
C THR A 563 26.15 -16.97 29.91
N LYS A 564 26.65 -16.82 28.68
CA LYS A 564 27.45 -15.66 28.27
C LYS A 564 26.57 -14.45 28.00
N LEU A 565 26.47 -13.55 28.97
CA LEU A 565 25.87 -12.21 28.79
C LEU A 565 26.86 -11.29 28.08
N LYS A 566 26.37 -10.35 27.26
CA LYS A 566 27.21 -9.41 26.51
C LYS A 566 26.68 -7.99 26.58
N GLN A 567 27.53 -7.08 27.04
CA GLN A 567 27.17 -5.67 27.16
C GLN A 567 26.97 -5.04 25.77
N GLY A 568 25.81 -4.43 25.53
CA GLY A 568 25.49 -3.74 24.28
C GLY A 568 24.89 -4.61 23.16
N GLU A 569 24.68 -5.92 23.39
CA GLU A 569 23.85 -6.78 22.52
C GLU A 569 22.42 -6.84 23.06
N ASP A 570 21.41 -6.76 22.20
CA ASP A 570 20.00 -6.86 22.58
C ASP A 570 19.59 -8.32 22.86
N ASP A 571 18.63 -8.50 23.77
CA ASP A 571 18.05 -9.81 24.07
C ASP A 571 17.20 -10.29 22.88
N CYS A 572 17.48 -11.48 22.33
CA CYS A 572 16.76 -11.97 21.14
C CYS A 572 16.03 -13.29 21.39
N PHE A 573 14.86 -13.43 20.78
CA PHE A 573 14.12 -14.70 20.77
C PHE A 573 14.60 -15.58 19.62
N VAL A 574 14.78 -16.87 19.91
CA VAL A 574 15.16 -17.88 18.92
C VAL A 574 14.13 -18.98 18.85
N TRP A 575 13.94 -19.51 17.65
CA TRP A 575 13.12 -20.69 17.42
C TRP A 575 14.00 -21.93 17.44
N ASN A 576 13.90 -22.71 18.51
CA ASN A 576 14.73 -23.89 18.79
C ASN A 576 14.51 -25.05 17.81
N HIS A 577 13.50 -24.98 16.94
CA HIS A 577 13.18 -26.03 15.96
C HIS A 577 13.61 -25.70 14.53
N ASP A 578 14.34 -24.60 14.33
CA ASP A 578 14.95 -24.25 13.06
C ASP A 578 16.44 -23.95 13.30
N PRO A 579 17.38 -24.57 12.58
CA PRO A 579 18.82 -24.33 12.75
C PRO A 579 19.22 -22.87 12.55
N THR A 580 18.40 -22.09 11.82
CA THR A 580 18.62 -20.66 11.61
C THR A 580 18.14 -19.79 12.77
N GLY A 581 17.50 -20.39 13.79
CA GLY A 581 16.90 -19.69 14.92
C GLY A 581 15.66 -18.87 14.56
N LYS A 582 15.18 -18.92 13.31
CA LYS A 582 14.04 -18.14 12.83
C LYS A 582 12.77 -19.00 12.77
N TYR A 583 11.66 -18.44 13.24
CA TYR A 583 10.37 -19.13 13.11
C TYR A 583 9.94 -19.21 11.63
N SER A 584 9.62 -20.41 11.16
CA SER A 584 8.96 -20.63 9.87
C SER A 584 7.79 -21.60 10.02
N ILE A 585 6.72 -21.39 9.22
CA ILE A 585 5.55 -22.29 9.19
C ILE A 585 5.98 -23.71 8.75
N LEU A 586 7.01 -23.80 7.92
CA LEU A 586 7.59 -25.07 7.48
C LEU A 586 8.27 -25.79 8.66
N ALA A 587 9.16 -25.14 9.40
CA ALA A 587 9.83 -25.71 10.58
C ALA A 587 8.84 -26.13 11.68
N ALA A 588 7.79 -25.34 11.90
CA ALA A 588 6.71 -25.70 12.84
C ALA A 588 5.89 -26.93 12.37
N ASN A 589 5.79 -27.18 11.06
CA ASN A 589 5.08 -28.33 10.49
C ASN A 589 5.94 -29.60 10.40
N VAL A 590 7.26 -29.50 10.22
CA VAL A 590 8.18 -30.66 10.17
C VAL A 590 8.10 -31.48 11.46
N ARG A 591 8.08 -30.81 12.63
CA ARG A 591 7.91 -31.49 13.94
C ARG A 591 6.54 -32.14 14.09
N LYS A 592 5.50 -31.56 13.47
CA LYS A 592 4.12 -32.06 13.45
C LYS A 592 3.96 -33.40 12.73
N VAL A 593 4.81 -33.65 11.72
CA VAL A 593 4.81 -34.89 10.93
C VAL A 593 5.70 -35.94 11.59
N SER A 594 6.87 -35.56 12.12
CA SER A 594 7.79 -36.49 12.79
C SER A 594 7.25 -37.10 14.08
N CYS A 595 6.31 -36.44 14.78
CA CYS A 595 5.70 -36.97 16.00
C CYS A 595 4.49 -37.91 15.73
N LYS A 596 4.05 -38.06 14.47
CA LYS A 596 2.89 -38.91 14.09
C LYS A 596 3.22 -40.12 13.23
N CYS A 597 4.43 -40.22 12.67
CA CYS A 597 4.84 -41.38 11.89
C CYS A 597 5.76 -42.30 12.72
N PRO A 598 5.52 -43.62 12.75
CA PRO A 598 6.56 -44.57 13.08
C PRO A 598 7.76 -44.31 12.16
N LYS A 599 8.97 -44.45 12.69
CA LYS A 599 10.22 -44.36 11.92
C LYS A 599 10.11 -45.32 10.74
N ASP A 600 9.81 -44.80 9.55
CA ASP A 600 10.30 -45.22 8.24
C ASP A 600 9.65 -44.35 7.15
N GLU A 601 10.52 -43.86 6.26
CA GLU A 601 10.24 -43.26 4.93
C GLU A 601 9.33 -42.02 4.84
N VAL A 602 9.93 -40.82 4.93
CA VAL A 602 9.55 -39.68 4.08
C VAL A 602 10.83 -39.02 3.56
N SER A 603 11.04 -39.04 2.24
CA SER A 603 12.21 -38.43 1.62
C SER A 603 12.11 -36.90 1.62
N THR A 604 13.23 -36.25 1.93
CA THR A 604 13.40 -34.79 2.07
C THR A 604 13.20 -33.99 0.77
N SER A 605 13.00 -34.64 -0.38
CA SER A 605 12.96 -34.00 -1.70
C SER A 605 11.57 -33.52 -2.17
N GLU A 606 10.47 -33.92 -1.53
CA GLU A 606 9.11 -33.51 -1.96
C GLU A 606 8.60 -32.23 -1.27
N ILE A 607 9.25 -31.78 -0.19
CA ILE A 607 8.82 -30.60 0.60
C ILE A 607 9.34 -29.29 0.00
N SER A 608 10.36 -29.32 -0.86
CA SER A 608 10.99 -28.14 -1.47
C SER A 608 10.16 -27.40 -2.52
N SER A 609 8.97 -27.89 -2.89
CA SER A 609 8.11 -27.29 -3.92
C SER A 609 7.11 -26.24 -3.39
N TRP A 610 7.00 -26.07 -2.08
CA TRP A 610 6.17 -25.01 -1.49
C TRP A 610 6.99 -23.73 -1.34
N GLN A 611 6.67 -22.73 -2.17
CA GLN A 611 7.33 -21.43 -2.17
C GLN A 611 7.47 -20.87 -0.75
N VAL A 612 8.73 -20.70 -0.36
CA VAL A 612 9.18 -20.09 0.89
C VAL A 612 8.67 -18.65 0.94
N VAL A 613 7.63 -18.41 1.73
CA VAL A 613 7.29 -17.05 2.18
C VAL A 613 8.06 -16.82 3.47
N HIS A 614 9.24 -16.20 3.36
CA HIS A 614 9.90 -15.63 4.53
C HIS A 614 9.01 -14.51 5.09
N VAL A 615 8.44 -14.73 6.27
CA VAL A 615 7.90 -13.66 7.11
C VAL A 615 8.76 -13.64 8.37
N THR A 616 9.83 -12.86 8.34
CA THR A 616 10.44 -12.35 9.57
C THR A 616 9.42 -11.40 10.21
N ALA A 617 8.65 -11.91 11.17
CA ALA A 617 8.17 -11.07 12.23
C ALA A 617 9.40 -10.73 13.08
N SER A 618 10.09 -9.65 12.73
CA SER A 618 11.01 -9.00 13.66
C SER A 618 10.15 -8.50 14.82
N LEU A 619 10.04 -9.30 15.87
CA LEU A 619 9.80 -8.82 17.21
C LEU A 619 11.13 -8.19 17.64
N ASP A 620 11.48 -7.02 17.07
CA ASP A 620 12.61 -6.21 17.52
C ASP A 620 12.61 -4.82 16.85
N HIS A 621 12.84 -3.82 17.70
CA HIS A 621 13.23 -2.42 17.51
C HIS A 621 12.32 -1.42 16.74
N LYS A 622 11.54 -0.65 17.52
CA LYS A 622 11.69 0.83 17.67
C LYS A 622 10.98 1.29 18.94
N PHE A 623 11.56 0.95 20.09
CA PHE A 623 11.29 1.61 21.36
C PHE A 623 12.63 1.84 22.06
N SER A 624 13.29 2.95 21.73
CA SER A 624 14.37 3.50 22.55
C SER A 624 13.97 4.90 22.99
N ASN A 625 14.05 5.10 24.30
CA ASN A 625 13.87 6.29 25.12
C ASN A 625 14.11 7.67 24.47
N SER A 626 13.17 8.58 24.77
CA SER A 626 13.42 9.90 25.40
C SER A 626 12.03 10.44 25.81
N GLY A 627 11.70 10.74 27.06
CA GLY A 627 12.52 11.47 28.02
C GLY A 627 12.33 12.97 27.75
N VAL A 628 11.31 13.55 28.40
CA VAL A 628 10.77 14.93 28.32
C VAL A 628 9.81 15.23 27.17
#